data_AF-A0A7C1CC17-F1
#
_entry.id   AF-A0A7C1CC17-F1
#
_cell.length_a   1.000
_cell.length_b   1.000
_cell.length_c   1.000
_cell.angle_alpha   90.00
_cell.angle_beta   90.00
_cell.angle_gamma   90.00
#
_symmetry.space_group_name_H-M   'P 1'
#
loop_
_entity.id
_entity.type
_entity.pdbx_description
1 polymer ?
#
loop_
_entity_poly.entity_id
_entity_poly.type
_entity_poly.pdbx_seq_one_letter_code
_entity_poly.pdbx_strand_id
1 'polypeptide(L)'
;MLKLIYVVIDGMGDLPIEELGNQTPLEFAETPKMDFLAGRGKLGLMYTVGRGVAPESDVAVISILGYDPYKYHVGRGPLEAYGAGLDMRDGDLALRCNFATLGEGKRIIDRRAGRNLTSSEASELAKAINSLVKLESYPASFEFKNTIGHRGVLIIRSKTGPLSAKISNTDPAYERVAGLGVAKADVKMILEDCVPLEDSEAARISARLVNEFIQKSHEVLENHEVNKRREAEGKLKANIILTRDAGNALPKFFNINEKYGVKFACLADMPVERGIARLAGMHPIELPPPSGDLVHDCLIRAERLLDILDDFDCFYIHIKGPDEPGHDGNFMLKAEKIAIIDKHFFGSILPKINLNETVICVTADHSTPCKLKAHSDDPVPLLVSGGKIESDGINKFSEKECRKGSLGILEKGTALMPILMKTIKET
;
A
#
# COMPACT_ATOMS: atom_id res chain seq x y z
N MET A 1 -14.30 26.11 -9.11
CA MET A 1 -14.08 24.82 -8.43
C MET A 1 -12.80 24.97 -7.64
N LEU A 2 -12.80 24.57 -6.37
CA LEU A 2 -11.60 24.60 -5.53
C LEU A 2 -10.67 23.44 -5.88
N LYS A 3 -9.37 23.58 -5.59
CA LYS A 3 -8.43 22.46 -5.66
C LYS A 3 -8.61 21.54 -4.45
N LEU A 4 -8.35 20.24 -4.61
CA LEU A 4 -8.34 19.26 -3.51
C LEU A 4 -6.93 18.72 -3.29
N ILE A 5 -6.38 18.89 -2.09
CA ILE A 5 -5.19 18.17 -1.63
C ILE A 5 -5.66 17.10 -0.64
N TYR A 6 -5.68 15.84 -1.09
CA TYR A 6 -6.12 14.70 -0.29
C TYR A 6 -4.90 13.88 0.18
N VAL A 7 -4.55 14.05 1.46
CA VAL A 7 -3.40 13.44 2.12
C VAL A 7 -3.81 12.24 2.96
N VAL A 8 -3.21 11.09 2.67
CA VAL A 8 -3.34 9.84 3.41
C VAL A 8 -2.00 9.55 4.08
N ILE A 9 -2.00 9.48 5.41
CA ILE A 9 -0.83 9.15 6.23
C ILE A 9 -0.96 7.69 6.68
N ASP A 10 -0.12 6.82 6.12
CA ASP A 10 -0.23 5.37 6.26
C ASP A 10 -0.16 4.92 7.72
N GLY A 11 -1.15 4.14 8.16
CA GLY A 11 -1.20 3.56 9.51
C GLY A 11 -1.21 4.57 10.66
N MET A 12 -1.56 5.84 10.41
CA MET A 12 -1.48 6.91 11.42
C MET A 12 -2.33 6.64 12.67
N GLY A 13 -3.51 6.04 12.50
CA GLY A 13 -4.44 5.77 13.60
C GLY A 13 -3.84 4.84 14.66
N ASP A 14 -4.13 5.11 15.93
CA ASP A 14 -3.67 4.32 17.07
C ASP A 14 -4.67 4.30 18.23
N LEU A 15 -4.30 3.58 19.28
CA LEU A 15 -4.99 3.53 20.56
C LEU A 15 -4.21 4.35 21.61
N PRO A 16 -4.87 4.77 22.71
CA PRO A 16 -4.19 5.41 23.82
C PRO A 16 -3.07 4.54 24.42
N ILE A 17 -1.93 5.15 24.70
CA ILE A 17 -0.72 4.50 25.24
C ILE A 17 -0.41 5.09 26.61
N GLU A 18 -0.25 4.24 27.63
CA GLU A 18 -0.04 4.66 29.02
C GLU A 18 1.25 5.47 29.17
N GLU A 19 2.32 5.04 28.51
CA GLU A 19 3.63 5.67 28.48
C GLU A 19 3.62 7.07 27.83
N LEU A 20 2.60 7.36 27.02
CA LEU A 20 2.35 8.69 26.44
C LEU A 20 1.31 9.49 27.25
N GLY A 21 1.04 9.11 28.50
CA GLY A 21 0.05 9.78 29.34
C GLY A 21 -1.39 9.52 28.89
N ASN A 22 -1.66 8.32 28.35
CA ASN A 22 -2.94 7.92 27.73
C ASN A 22 -3.30 8.75 26.48
N GLN A 23 -2.29 9.20 25.75
CA GLN A 23 -2.42 9.80 24.43
C GLN A 23 -2.14 8.76 23.34
N THR A 24 -2.72 8.92 22.15
CA THR A 24 -2.23 8.25 20.93
C THR A 24 -0.91 8.89 20.46
N PRO A 25 -0.11 8.23 19.60
CA PRO A 25 1.05 8.85 18.97
C PRO A 25 0.71 10.12 18.17
N LEU A 26 -0.48 10.21 17.57
CA LEU A 26 -0.96 11.43 16.90
C LEU A 26 -1.24 12.55 17.90
N GLU A 27 -1.86 12.24 19.04
CA GLU A 27 -2.11 13.20 20.13
C GLU A 27 -0.81 13.70 20.78
N PHE A 28 0.19 12.83 20.88
CA PHE A 28 1.47 13.13 21.51
C PHE A 28 2.43 13.90 20.58
N ALA A 29 2.36 13.66 19.27
CA ALA A 29 3.25 14.28 18.30
C ALA A 29 3.07 15.81 18.21
N GLU A 30 4.17 16.54 18.00
CA GLU A 30 4.13 17.97 17.69
C GLU A 30 3.61 18.21 16.27
N THR A 31 2.31 18.52 16.15
CA THR A 31 1.61 18.65 14.86
C THR A 31 0.94 20.01 14.64
N PRO A 32 1.67 21.14 14.81
CA PRO A 32 1.07 22.48 14.74
C PRO A 32 0.43 22.81 13.38
N LYS A 33 0.84 22.17 12.28
CA LYS A 33 0.24 22.42 10.95
C LYS A 33 -1.09 21.72 10.77
N MET A 34 -1.19 20.46 11.18
CA MET A 34 -2.47 19.73 11.19
C MET A 34 -3.43 20.31 12.24
N ASP A 35 -2.94 20.74 13.40
CA ASP A 35 -3.73 21.47 14.40
C ASP A 35 -4.29 22.80 13.86
N PHE A 36 -3.47 23.55 13.11
CA PHE A 36 -3.91 24.77 12.43
C PHE A 36 -5.03 24.49 11.42
N LEU A 37 -4.93 23.39 10.66
CA LEU A 37 -5.97 22.98 9.74
C LEU A 37 -7.24 22.54 10.48
N ALA A 38 -7.12 21.83 11.60
CA ALA A 38 -8.23 21.43 12.47
C ALA A 38 -9.02 22.64 12.99
N GLY A 39 -8.32 23.65 13.52
CA GLY A 39 -8.95 24.88 14.02
C GLY A 39 -9.73 25.68 12.95
N ARG A 40 -9.53 25.36 11.66
CA ARG A 40 -10.17 26.01 10.51
C ARG A 40 -11.10 25.09 9.72
N GLY A 41 -11.23 23.84 10.14
CA GLY A 41 -11.89 22.80 9.37
C GLY A 41 -12.93 22.03 10.17
N LYS A 42 -13.41 20.95 9.56
CA LYS A 42 -14.28 19.98 10.19
C LYS A 42 -13.53 18.70 10.46
N LEU A 43 -13.82 18.09 11.59
CA LEU A 43 -13.24 16.81 11.98
C LEU A 43 -14.28 15.70 11.95
N GLY A 44 -13.81 14.46 11.92
CA GLY A 44 -14.61 13.26 12.06
C GLY A 44 -13.76 12.02 12.15
N LEU A 45 -14.40 10.87 12.27
CA LEU A 45 -13.77 9.56 12.20
C LEU A 45 -14.25 8.82 10.96
N MET A 46 -13.46 7.87 10.46
CA MET A 46 -13.83 7.05 9.31
C MET A 46 -13.44 5.59 9.54
N TYR A 47 -14.41 4.68 9.45
CA TYR A 47 -14.10 3.28 9.20
C TYR A 47 -13.76 3.13 7.72
N THR A 48 -12.53 2.74 7.40
CA THR A 48 -12.08 2.79 6.01
C THR A 48 -12.75 1.71 5.16
N VAL A 49 -13.01 0.51 5.71
CA VAL A 49 -13.82 -0.52 5.03
C VAL A 49 -15.19 -0.72 5.70
N GLY A 50 -15.19 -0.90 7.02
CA GLY A 50 -16.38 -1.06 7.85
C GLY A 50 -16.01 -1.51 9.26
N ARG A 51 -16.97 -1.45 10.19
CA ARG A 51 -16.78 -1.93 11.57
C ARG A 51 -16.43 -3.41 11.60
N GLY A 52 -15.51 -3.81 12.48
CA GLY A 52 -15.08 -5.21 12.60
C GLY A 52 -14.15 -5.69 11.50
N VAL A 53 -13.65 -4.79 10.63
CA VAL A 53 -12.77 -5.13 9.51
C VAL A 53 -11.46 -4.38 9.64
N ALA A 54 -10.39 -5.10 10.00
CA ALA A 54 -9.02 -4.61 9.88
C ALA A 54 -8.54 -4.80 8.43
N PRO A 55 -8.34 -3.74 7.64
CA PRO A 55 -8.08 -3.87 6.22
C PRO A 55 -6.59 -4.02 5.91
N GLU A 56 -6.24 -4.72 4.83
CA GLU A 56 -4.95 -4.47 4.18
C GLU A 56 -4.97 -3.11 3.45
N SER A 57 -3.78 -2.51 3.24
CA SER A 57 -3.65 -1.17 2.64
C SER A 57 -4.31 -1.06 1.26
N ASP A 58 -4.29 -2.11 0.44
CA ASP A 58 -4.93 -2.10 -0.88
C ASP A 58 -6.45 -2.01 -0.78
N VAL A 59 -7.06 -2.81 0.09
CA VAL A 59 -8.51 -2.78 0.39
C VAL A 59 -8.93 -1.40 0.92
N ALA A 60 -8.14 -0.85 1.84
CA ALA A 60 -8.38 0.46 2.41
C ALA A 60 -8.30 1.58 1.36
N VAL A 61 -7.23 1.62 0.56
CA VAL A 61 -7.03 2.64 -0.48
C VAL A 61 -8.12 2.57 -1.55
N ILE A 62 -8.54 1.38 -1.97
CA ILE A 62 -9.69 1.21 -2.87
C ILE A 62 -10.94 1.86 -2.27
N SER A 63 -11.21 1.60 -0.99
CA SER A 63 -12.40 2.11 -0.30
C SER A 63 -12.41 3.63 -0.15
N ILE A 64 -11.32 4.23 0.35
CA ILE A 64 -11.25 5.68 0.59
C ILE A 64 -11.26 6.51 -0.71
N LEU A 65 -10.91 5.88 -1.84
CA LEU A 65 -11.04 6.46 -3.19
C LEU A 65 -12.46 6.35 -3.78
N GLY A 66 -13.41 5.75 -3.06
CA GLY A 66 -14.82 5.68 -3.45
C GLY A 66 -15.24 4.39 -4.14
N TYR A 67 -14.41 3.34 -4.10
CA TYR A 67 -14.70 2.04 -4.70
C TYR A 67 -15.00 1.00 -3.61
N ASP A 68 -16.11 0.29 -3.71
CA ASP A 68 -16.43 -0.77 -2.76
C ASP A 68 -15.44 -1.95 -2.90
N PRO A 69 -14.59 -2.23 -1.91
CA PRO A 69 -13.60 -3.30 -2.02
C PRO A 69 -14.24 -4.68 -2.19
N TYR A 70 -15.44 -4.92 -1.65
CA TYR A 70 -16.14 -6.20 -1.83
C TYR A 70 -16.63 -6.42 -3.27
N LYS A 71 -16.75 -5.34 -4.04
CA LYS A 71 -17.15 -5.38 -5.45
C LYS A 71 -15.96 -5.39 -6.41
N TYR A 72 -14.91 -4.63 -6.09
CA TYR A 72 -13.83 -4.35 -7.05
C TYR A 72 -12.50 -5.03 -6.73
N HIS A 73 -12.30 -5.66 -5.57
CA HIS A 73 -11.02 -6.29 -5.25
C HIS A 73 -10.78 -7.57 -6.08
N VAL A 74 -9.58 -7.69 -6.64
CA VAL A 74 -9.17 -8.78 -7.56
C VAL A 74 -7.90 -9.51 -7.08
N GLY A 75 -7.50 -9.31 -5.82
CA GLY A 75 -6.19 -9.71 -5.31
C GLY A 75 -5.14 -8.60 -5.44
N ARG A 76 -4.10 -8.66 -4.59
CA ARG A 76 -3.05 -7.64 -4.53
C ARG A 76 -2.00 -7.79 -5.63
N GLY A 77 -1.75 -9.02 -6.10
CA GLY A 77 -0.81 -9.32 -7.19
C GLY A 77 -1.06 -8.48 -8.45
N PRO A 78 -2.28 -8.43 -9.00
CA PRO A 78 -2.62 -7.58 -10.15
C PRO A 78 -2.36 -6.08 -9.92
N LEU A 79 -2.66 -5.57 -8.73
CA LEU A 79 -2.46 -4.16 -8.38
C LEU A 79 -0.97 -3.81 -8.33
N GLU A 80 -0.16 -4.66 -7.69
CA GLU A 80 1.29 -4.48 -7.64
C GLU A 80 1.94 -4.63 -9.03
N ALA A 81 1.46 -5.56 -9.86
CA ALA A 81 1.91 -5.73 -11.24
C ALA A 81 1.70 -4.46 -12.07
N TYR A 82 0.47 -3.96 -12.09
CA TYR A 82 0.11 -2.76 -12.84
C TYR A 82 0.84 -1.52 -12.31
N GLY A 83 0.97 -1.43 -10.99
CA GLY A 83 1.74 -0.40 -10.30
C GLY A 83 3.24 -0.41 -10.60
N ALA A 84 3.82 -1.60 -10.78
CA ALA A 84 5.20 -1.79 -11.22
C ALA A 84 5.39 -1.54 -12.72
N GLY A 85 4.33 -1.17 -13.45
CA GLY A 85 4.36 -0.89 -14.88
C GLY A 85 4.42 -2.14 -15.75
N LEU A 86 4.00 -3.30 -15.23
CA LEU A 86 3.81 -4.50 -16.03
C LEU A 86 2.43 -4.50 -16.71
N ASP A 87 2.38 -4.97 -17.96
CA ASP A 87 1.11 -5.20 -18.65
C ASP A 87 0.45 -6.50 -18.14
N MET A 88 -0.84 -6.45 -17.87
CA MET A 88 -1.63 -7.59 -17.43
C MET A 88 -2.97 -7.59 -18.14
N ARG A 89 -3.38 -8.76 -18.63
CA ARG A 89 -4.68 -8.97 -19.27
C ARG A 89 -5.55 -9.86 -18.40
N ASP A 90 -6.87 -9.74 -18.54
CA ASP A 90 -7.81 -10.68 -17.91
C ASP A 90 -7.46 -12.12 -18.37
N GLY A 91 -7.24 -13.01 -17.41
CA GLY A 91 -6.78 -14.38 -17.65
C GLY A 91 -5.28 -14.62 -17.48
N ASP A 92 -4.45 -13.58 -17.41
CA ASP A 92 -3.07 -13.71 -16.90
C ASP A 92 -3.11 -13.98 -15.39
N LEU A 93 -2.05 -14.58 -14.82
CA LEU A 93 -1.93 -14.78 -13.38
C LEU A 93 -0.86 -13.85 -12.81
N ALA A 94 -1.25 -12.93 -11.93
CA ALA A 94 -0.33 -12.05 -11.22
C ALA A 94 -0.23 -12.42 -9.74
N LEU A 95 1.00 -12.52 -9.23
CA LEU A 95 1.28 -12.81 -7.82
C LEU A 95 2.24 -11.77 -7.25
N ARG A 96 1.97 -11.38 -6.00
CA ARG A 96 2.94 -10.66 -5.20
C ARG A 96 4.03 -11.62 -4.75
N CYS A 97 5.27 -11.16 -4.78
CA CYS A 97 6.43 -11.99 -4.51
C CYS A 97 7.38 -11.36 -3.50
N ASN A 98 8.11 -12.20 -2.77
CA ASN A 98 9.25 -11.80 -1.97
C ASN A 98 10.47 -12.65 -2.33
N PHE A 99 11.63 -12.01 -2.46
CA PHE A 99 12.91 -12.68 -2.25
C PHE A 99 13.04 -13.09 -0.79
N ALA A 100 13.39 -14.35 -0.58
CA ALA A 100 13.54 -14.95 0.74
C ALA A 100 14.78 -15.85 0.79
N THR A 101 15.05 -16.38 1.98
CA THR A 101 16.17 -17.26 2.29
C THR A 101 15.63 -18.65 2.63
N LEU A 102 15.89 -19.61 1.75
CA LEU A 102 15.65 -21.03 1.95
C LEU A 102 16.93 -21.71 2.45
N GLY A 103 16.79 -22.53 3.49
CA GLY A 103 17.83 -23.44 3.96
C GLY A 103 17.51 -24.89 3.59
N GLU A 104 18.22 -25.82 4.22
CA GLU A 104 18.03 -27.25 4.01
C GLU A 104 16.59 -27.71 4.34
N GLY A 105 16.13 -28.76 3.65
CA GLY A 105 14.84 -29.40 3.93
C GLY A 105 13.61 -28.50 3.75
N LYS A 106 13.63 -27.57 2.78
CA LYS A 106 12.58 -26.56 2.54
C LYS A 106 12.35 -25.57 3.70
N ARG A 107 13.26 -25.48 4.68
CA ARG A 107 13.12 -24.55 5.81
C ARG A 107 13.32 -23.10 5.34
N ILE A 108 12.35 -22.23 5.58
CA ILE A 108 12.51 -20.80 5.33
C ILE A 108 13.26 -20.19 6.52
N ILE A 109 14.48 -19.70 6.30
CA ILE A 109 15.29 -19.02 7.31
C ILE A 109 14.75 -17.61 7.54
N ASP A 110 14.45 -16.89 6.44
CA ASP A 110 13.88 -15.55 6.50
C ASP A 110 13.06 -15.28 5.23
N ARG A 111 11.88 -14.68 5.36
CA ARG A 111 10.94 -14.45 4.25
C ARG A 111 11.21 -13.18 3.44
N ARG A 112 12.22 -12.41 3.84
CA ARG A 112 12.51 -11.06 3.36
C ARG A 112 14.02 -10.85 3.12
N ALA A 113 14.79 -11.93 3.08
CA ALA A 113 16.25 -11.93 2.97
C ALA A 113 16.93 -10.95 3.95
N GLY A 114 16.48 -10.92 5.20
CA GLY A 114 17.03 -10.05 6.26
C GLY A 114 16.67 -8.57 6.12
N ARG A 115 15.73 -8.23 5.23
CA ARG A 115 15.31 -6.85 4.89
C ARG A 115 16.46 -5.93 4.44
N ASN A 116 17.61 -6.50 4.04
CA ASN A 116 18.79 -5.78 3.59
C ASN A 116 19.21 -6.15 2.15
N LEU A 117 18.31 -6.77 1.38
CA LEU A 117 18.48 -6.94 -0.06
C LEU A 117 18.29 -5.59 -0.73
N THR A 118 19.34 -5.08 -1.37
CA THR A 118 19.30 -3.81 -2.08
C THR A 118 18.54 -3.94 -3.40
N SER A 119 17.97 -2.83 -3.88
CA SER A 119 17.28 -2.82 -5.19
C SER A 119 18.21 -3.19 -6.35
N SER A 120 19.52 -2.89 -6.25
CA SER A 120 20.50 -3.30 -7.26
C SER A 120 20.68 -4.82 -7.29
N GLU A 121 20.94 -5.43 -6.13
CA GLU A 121 21.06 -6.90 -6.02
C GLU A 121 19.78 -7.59 -6.49
N ALA A 122 18.61 -7.12 -6.05
CA ALA A 122 17.32 -7.66 -6.46
C ALA A 122 17.10 -7.56 -7.99
N SER A 123 17.57 -6.48 -8.62
CA SER A 123 17.49 -6.31 -10.08
C SER A 123 18.39 -7.27 -10.84
N GLU A 124 19.60 -7.53 -10.35
CA GLU A 124 20.50 -8.53 -10.93
C GLU A 124 19.89 -9.95 -10.84
N LEU A 125 19.35 -10.32 -9.68
CA LEU A 125 18.69 -11.60 -9.47
C LEU A 125 17.44 -11.75 -10.36
N ALA A 126 16.61 -10.71 -10.45
CA ALA A 126 15.44 -10.71 -11.34
C ALA A 126 15.83 -10.89 -12.81
N LYS A 127 16.91 -10.22 -13.28
CA LYS A 127 17.42 -10.40 -14.65
C LYS A 127 17.85 -11.84 -14.90
N ALA A 128 18.53 -12.48 -13.94
CA ALA A 128 18.93 -13.88 -14.05
C ALA A 128 17.71 -14.81 -14.16
N ILE A 129 16.69 -14.62 -13.31
CA ILE A 129 15.44 -15.39 -13.36
C ILE A 129 14.79 -15.29 -14.75
N ASN A 130 14.54 -14.08 -15.26
CA ASN A 130 13.87 -13.89 -16.55
C ASN A 130 14.67 -14.47 -17.74
N SER A 131 16.00 -14.45 -17.64
CA SER A 131 16.86 -14.94 -18.72
C SER A 131 16.93 -16.47 -18.74
N LEU A 132 17.12 -17.08 -17.57
CA LEU A 132 17.51 -18.48 -17.43
C LEU A 132 16.33 -19.42 -17.16
N VAL A 133 15.28 -18.97 -16.47
CA VAL A 133 14.12 -19.83 -16.18
C VAL A 133 13.23 -19.96 -17.43
N LYS A 134 12.78 -21.19 -17.69
CA LYS A 134 11.80 -21.53 -18.73
C LYS A 134 10.71 -22.42 -18.14
N LEU A 135 9.45 -22.07 -18.39
CA LEU A 135 8.30 -22.88 -17.99
C LEU A 135 8.00 -23.91 -19.09
N GLU A 136 7.98 -25.18 -18.71
CA GLU A 136 7.88 -26.34 -19.59
C GLU A 136 6.65 -27.21 -19.24
N SER A 137 6.11 -27.08 -18.03
CA SER A 137 4.98 -27.89 -17.57
C SER A 137 3.64 -27.54 -18.24
N TYR A 138 3.57 -26.39 -18.90
CA TYR A 138 2.44 -25.94 -19.72
C TYR A 138 2.88 -24.81 -20.68
N PRO A 139 2.25 -24.64 -21.87
CA PRO A 139 2.57 -23.55 -22.79
C PRO A 139 2.29 -22.15 -22.20
N ALA A 140 3.28 -21.60 -21.50
CA ALA A 140 3.21 -20.33 -20.81
C ALA A 140 4.51 -19.54 -20.92
N SER A 141 4.42 -18.24 -20.70
CA SER A 141 5.54 -17.34 -20.48
C SER A 141 5.37 -16.67 -19.13
N PHE A 142 6.44 -16.11 -18.57
CA PHE A 142 6.34 -15.30 -17.38
C PHE A 142 7.20 -14.05 -17.50
N GLU A 143 6.94 -13.11 -16.61
CA GLU A 143 7.75 -11.94 -16.35
C GLU A 143 7.84 -11.74 -14.85
N PHE A 144 9.06 -11.66 -14.32
CA PHE A 144 9.30 -11.40 -12.91
C PHE A 144 10.00 -10.05 -12.73
N LYS A 145 9.47 -9.18 -11.88
CA LYS A 145 10.04 -7.85 -11.66
C LYS A 145 10.23 -7.60 -10.17
N ASN A 146 11.45 -7.25 -9.76
CA ASN A 146 11.68 -6.73 -8.41
C ASN A 146 11.08 -5.32 -8.29
N THR A 147 10.62 -4.98 -7.09
CA THR A 147 10.09 -3.65 -6.78
C THR A 147 10.97 -2.96 -5.75
N ILE A 148 10.56 -2.92 -4.48
CA ILE A 148 11.30 -2.23 -3.40
C ILE A 148 11.89 -3.28 -2.46
N GLY A 149 13.21 -3.25 -2.31
CA GLY A 149 13.97 -4.15 -1.44
C GLY A 149 13.75 -5.62 -1.81
N HIS A 150 13.24 -6.41 -0.88
CA HIS A 150 12.95 -7.84 -1.07
C HIS A 150 11.68 -8.12 -1.88
N ARG A 151 10.87 -7.10 -2.21
CA ARG A 151 9.56 -7.31 -2.85
C ARG A 151 9.72 -7.47 -4.36
N GLY A 152 8.78 -8.17 -4.97
CA GLY A 152 8.67 -8.33 -6.41
C GLY A 152 7.27 -8.75 -6.84
N VAL A 153 7.09 -8.94 -8.13
CA VAL A 153 5.83 -9.37 -8.74
C VAL A 153 6.12 -10.35 -9.87
N LEU A 154 5.27 -11.36 -9.99
CA LEU A 154 5.31 -12.36 -11.04
C LEU A 154 4.03 -12.28 -11.86
N ILE A 155 4.16 -12.17 -13.18
CA ILE A 155 3.04 -12.39 -14.11
C ILE A 155 3.33 -13.64 -14.91
N ILE A 156 2.39 -14.58 -14.95
CA ILE A 156 2.40 -15.76 -15.80
C ILE A 156 1.29 -15.62 -16.83
N ARG A 157 1.62 -15.83 -18.11
CA ARG A 157 0.72 -15.70 -19.26
C ARG A 157 0.66 -17.02 -20.00
N SER A 158 -0.53 -17.62 -20.07
CA SER A 158 -0.75 -18.84 -20.85
C SER A 158 -0.99 -18.52 -22.32
N LYS A 159 -0.57 -19.42 -23.21
CA LYS A 159 -0.82 -19.33 -24.66
C LYS A 159 -2.12 -20.00 -25.11
N THR A 160 -2.78 -20.75 -24.24
CA THR A 160 -3.87 -21.67 -24.62
C THR A 160 -5.20 -21.40 -23.91
N GLY A 161 -5.20 -20.69 -22.77
CA GLY A 161 -6.43 -20.35 -22.05
C GLY A 161 -6.17 -19.53 -20.77
N PRO A 162 -7.21 -19.04 -20.09
CA PRO A 162 -7.05 -18.24 -18.88
C PRO A 162 -6.51 -19.09 -17.71
N LEU A 163 -5.66 -18.46 -16.89
CA LEU A 163 -5.23 -18.99 -15.60
C LEU A 163 -6.23 -18.61 -14.51
N SER A 164 -6.22 -19.37 -13.41
CA SER A 164 -7.10 -19.13 -12.26
C SER A 164 -6.29 -18.54 -11.12
N ALA A 165 -6.83 -17.48 -10.54
CA ALA A 165 -6.28 -16.96 -9.30
C ALA A 165 -6.45 -17.92 -8.14
N LYS A 166 -7.38 -18.90 -8.18
CA LYS A 166 -7.80 -19.75 -7.04
C LYS A 166 -6.76 -20.82 -6.69
N ILE A 167 -5.61 -20.35 -6.23
CA ILE A 167 -4.46 -21.13 -5.78
C ILE A 167 -4.00 -20.62 -4.41
N SER A 168 -3.32 -21.48 -3.64
CA SER A 168 -2.76 -21.12 -2.33
C SER A 168 -1.50 -20.25 -2.46
N ASN A 169 -1.17 -19.54 -1.38
CA ASN A 169 0.10 -18.85 -1.25
C ASN A 169 1.22 -19.88 -0.99
N THR A 170 2.46 -19.54 -1.35
CA THR A 170 3.65 -20.31 -0.93
C THR A 170 4.38 -19.64 0.24
N ASP A 171 4.02 -18.39 0.55
CA ASP A 171 4.47 -17.69 1.75
C ASP A 171 3.60 -18.08 2.97
N PRO A 172 4.14 -18.83 3.97
CA PRO A 172 3.31 -19.52 4.97
C PRO A 172 2.65 -18.62 6.02
N ALA A 173 3.05 -17.34 6.16
CA ALA A 173 2.33 -16.43 7.09
C ALA A 173 1.12 -15.76 6.48
N TYR A 174 0.74 -16.09 5.24
CA TYR A 174 -0.44 -15.51 4.63
C TYR A 174 -1.38 -16.63 4.18
N GLU A 175 -2.56 -16.70 4.79
CA GLU A 175 -3.67 -17.48 4.27
C GLU A 175 -4.43 -16.70 3.21
N ARG A 176 -5.24 -17.43 2.43
CA ARG A 176 -6.26 -16.81 1.60
C ARG A 176 -7.64 -17.16 2.09
N VAL A 177 -8.39 -16.17 2.57
CA VAL A 177 -9.78 -16.32 3.00
C VAL A 177 -10.66 -15.47 2.09
N ALA A 178 -11.61 -16.11 1.39
CA ALA A 178 -12.53 -15.47 0.46
C ALA A 178 -11.87 -14.59 -0.64
N GLY A 179 -10.61 -14.85 -1.00
CA GLY A 179 -9.89 -14.10 -2.02
C GLY A 179 -8.89 -13.07 -1.48
N LEU A 180 -9.01 -12.70 -0.20
CA LEU A 180 -8.14 -11.75 0.50
C LEU A 180 -6.97 -12.46 1.18
N GLY A 181 -5.80 -11.81 1.22
CA GLY A 181 -4.68 -12.24 2.05
C GLY A 181 -4.98 -11.95 3.53
N VAL A 182 -4.68 -12.90 4.40
CA VAL A 182 -4.83 -12.74 5.86
C VAL A 182 -3.57 -13.25 6.56
N ALA A 183 -2.97 -12.43 7.41
CA ALA A 183 -1.79 -12.85 8.18
C ALA A 183 -2.14 -13.95 9.20
N LYS A 184 -1.36 -15.04 9.25
CA LYS A 184 -1.50 -16.11 10.26
C LYS A 184 -0.69 -15.79 11.52
N ALA A 185 -1.27 -16.05 12.69
CA ALA A 185 -0.60 -15.87 13.98
C ALA A 185 0.46 -16.96 14.26
N ASP A 186 0.20 -18.21 13.85
CA ASP A 186 1.11 -19.35 14.03
C ASP A 186 1.59 -19.86 12.66
N VAL A 187 2.89 -19.67 12.37
CA VAL A 187 3.45 -19.91 11.04
C VAL A 187 4.56 -20.94 11.11
N LYS A 188 4.37 -22.07 10.42
CA LYS A 188 5.46 -23.01 10.18
C LYS A 188 6.34 -22.45 9.07
N MET A 189 7.58 -22.12 9.39
CA MET A 189 8.56 -21.52 8.45
C MET A 189 9.12 -22.56 7.48
N ILE A 190 8.24 -23.15 6.67
CA ILE A 190 8.52 -24.17 5.66
C ILE A 190 7.91 -23.70 4.35
N LEU A 191 8.62 -23.88 3.25
CA LEU A 191 8.09 -23.60 1.92
C LEU A 191 6.94 -24.57 1.60
N GLU A 192 5.74 -24.03 1.44
CA GLU A 192 4.56 -24.79 1.04
C GLU A 192 4.48 -24.87 -0.48
N ASP A 193 3.98 -26.00 -0.98
CA ASP A 193 3.68 -26.15 -2.40
C ASP A 193 2.37 -25.39 -2.70
N CYS A 194 2.34 -24.68 -3.83
CA CYS A 194 1.13 -24.05 -4.33
C CYS A 194 0.13 -25.13 -4.75
N VAL A 195 -1.10 -25.09 -4.22
CA VAL A 195 -2.16 -26.04 -4.53
C VAL A 195 -3.41 -25.32 -5.07
N PRO A 196 -4.19 -25.97 -5.95
CA PRO A 196 -5.47 -25.42 -6.37
C PRO A 196 -6.45 -25.35 -5.18
N LEU A 197 -7.17 -24.24 -5.06
CA LEU A 197 -8.22 -24.04 -4.06
C LEU A 197 -9.63 -24.38 -4.58
N GLU A 198 -9.72 -24.77 -5.85
CA GLU A 198 -10.94 -25.22 -6.50
C GLU A 198 -10.62 -26.37 -7.46
N ASP A 199 -11.62 -27.21 -7.74
CA ASP A 199 -11.49 -28.32 -8.69
C ASP A 199 -11.65 -27.82 -10.14
N SER A 200 -10.68 -27.03 -10.62
CA SER A 200 -10.65 -26.54 -11.99
C SER A 200 -9.31 -26.83 -12.68
N GLU A 201 -9.35 -27.06 -13.99
CA GLU A 201 -8.13 -27.28 -14.79
C GLU A 201 -7.24 -26.03 -14.77
N ALA A 202 -7.84 -24.84 -14.87
CA ALA A 202 -7.13 -23.57 -14.79
C ALA A 202 -6.39 -23.41 -13.45
N ALA A 203 -7.00 -23.76 -12.31
CA ALA A 203 -6.35 -23.70 -11.00
C ALA A 203 -5.20 -24.71 -10.88
N ARG A 204 -5.38 -25.95 -11.37
CA ARG A 204 -4.32 -26.96 -11.41
C ARG A 204 -3.12 -26.52 -12.25
N ILE A 205 -3.36 -25.95 -13.44
CA ILE A 205 -2.32 -25.42 -14.32
C ILE A 205 -1.59 -24.26 -13.63
N SER A 206 -2.34 -23.33 -13.03
CA SER A 206 -1.78 -22.17 -12.33
C SER A 206 -0.86 -22.59 -11.19
N ALA A 207 -1.30 -23.50 -10.32
CA ALA A 207 -0.51 -24.03 -9.22
C ALA A 207 0.76 -24.73 -9.71
N ARG A 208 0.66 -25.53 -10.79
CA ARG A 208 1.81 -26.21 -11.40
C ARG A 208 2.85 -25.23 -11.94
N LEU A 209 2.40 -24.20 -12.67
CA LEU A 209 3.29 -23.17 -13.22
C LEU A 209 3.97 -22.35 -12.12
N VAL A 210 3.27 -22.03 -11.03
CA VAL A 210 3.86 -21.35 -9.87
C VAL A 210 4.92 -22.22 -9.19
N ASN A 211 4.62 -23.49 -8.93
CA ASN A 211 5.59 -24.41 -8.32
C ASN A 211 6.83 -24.61 -9.20
N GLU A 212 6.64 -24.78 -10.52
CA GLU A 212 7.73 -24.88 -11.48
C GLU A 212 8.60 -23.61 -11.48
N PHE A 213 7.98 -22.44 -11.51
CA PHE A 213 8.69 -21.16 -11.44
C PHE A 213 9.53 -21.06 -10.17
N ILE A 214 8.94 -21.36 -9.00
CA ILE A 214 9.62 -21.27 -7.71
C ILE A 214 10.82 -22.21 -7.68
N GLN A 215 10.63 -23.47 -8.07
CA GLN A 215 11.71 -24.47 -8.11
C GLN A 215 12.84 -24.02 -9.03
N LYS A 216 12.55 -23.70 -10.30
CA LYS A 216 13.56 -23.31 -11.28
C LYS A 216 14.24 -21.99 -10.92
N SER A 217 13.51 -21.05 -10.32
CA SER A 217 14.12 -19.81 -9.80
C SER A 217 15.10 -20.10 -8.66
N HIS A 218 14.80 -21.04 -7.76
CA HIS A 218 15.72 -21.43 -6.69
C HIS A 218 17.04 -21.98 -7.22
N GLU A 219 16.97 -22.88 -8.22
CA GLU A 219 18.14 -23.47 -8.87
C GLU A 219 19.06 -22.39 -9.48
N VAL A 220 18.46 -21.36 -10.10
CA VAL A 220 19.20 -20.20 -10.65
C VAL A 220 19.80 -19.33 -9.54
N LEU A 221 19.03 -19.06 -8.48
CA LEU A 221 19.41 -18.09 -7.46
C LEU A 221 20.43 -18.64 -6.45
N GLU A 222 20.36 -19.92 -6.09
CA GLU A 222 21.20 -20.51 -5.03
C GLU A 222 22.70 -20.28 -5.25
N ASN A 223 23.12 -20.42 -6.52
CA ASN A 223 24.52 -20.31 -6.93
C ASN A 223 24.83 -19.00 -7.67
N HIS A 224 23.91 -18.03 -7.67
CA HIS A 224 24.15 -16.75 -8.33
C HIS A 224 25.22 -15.93 -7.60
N GLU A 225 26.07 -15.20 -8.34
CA GLU A 225 27.20 -14.44 -7.80
C GLU A 225 26.80 -13.41 -6.73
N VAL A 226 25.62 -12.80 -6.87
CA VAL A 226 25.02 -11.95 -5.82
C VAL A 226 24.87 -12.71 -4.51
N ASN A 227 24.30 -13.92 -4.53
CA ASN A 227 24.08 -14.70 -3.31
C ASN A 227 25.38 -15.25 -2.73
N LYS A 228 26.37 -15.58 -3.56
CA LYS A 228 27.73 -15.92 -3.10
C LYS A 228 28.39 -14.75 -2.37
N ARG A 229 28.30 -13.53 -2.92
CA ARG A 229 28.80 -12.31 -2.26
C ARG A 229 28.07 -12.06 -0.93
N ARG A 230 26.74 -12.15 -0.93
CA ARG A 230 25.93 -11.96 0.29
C ARG A 230 26.35 -12.92 1.40
N GLU A 231 26.51 -14.20 1.08
CA GLU A 231 26.98 -15.21 2.03
C GLU A 231 28.39 -14.90 2.55
N ALA A 232 29.33 -14.52 1.68
CA ALA A 232 30.69 -14.13 2.07
C ALA A 232 30.72 -12.89 3.00
N GLU A 233 29.73 -12.00 2.87
CA GLU A 233 29.53 -10.84 3.74
C GLU A 233 28.72 -11.14 5.02
N GLY A 234 28.35 -12.40 5.26
CA GLY A 234 27.50 -12.80 6.40
C GLY A 234 26.04 -12.36 6.28
N LYS A 235 25.60 -11.93 5.09
CA LYS A 235 24.20 -11.60 4.80
C LYS A 235 23.44 -12.85 4.37
N LEU A 236 22.12 -12.85 4.62
CA LEU A 236 21.25 -13.92 4.16
C LEU A 236 21.10 -13.91 2.64
N LYS A 237 21.16 -15.08 2.00
CA LYS A 237 20.89 -15.26 0.57
C LYS A 237 19.44 -14.87 0.23
N ALA A 238 19.23 -14.35 -0.96
CA ALA A 238 17.94 -14.19 -1.61
C ALA A 238 17.76 -15.30 -2.66
N ASN A 239 17.63 -16.54 -2.19
CA ASN A 239 17.73 -17.75 -3.02
C ASN A 239 16.37 -18.39 -3.35
N ILE A 240 15.25 -17.90 -2.83
CA ILE A 240 13.92 -18.42 -3.19
C ILE A 240 12.95 -17.27 -3.40
N ILE A 241 11.96 -17.47 -4.29
CA ILE A 241 10.83 -16.56 -4.45
C ILE A 241 9.62 -17.15 -3.72
N LEU A 242 9.11 -16.44 -2.71
CA LEU A 242 7.83 -16.74 -2.08
C LEU A 242 6.73 -15.96 -2.80
N THR A 243 5.57 -16.58 -3.02
CA THR A 243 4.44 -15.99 -3.76
C THR A 243 3.19 -15.92 -2.90
N ARG A 244 2.37 -14.89 -3.13
CA ARG A 244 1.09 -14.69 -2.45
C ARG A 244 0.13 -13.78 -3.23
N ASP A 245 -1.10 -13.70 -2.74
CA ASP A 245 -2.14 -12.74 -3.15
C ASP A 245 -2.44 -12.80 -4.66
N ALA A 246 -2.55 -14.03 -5.18
CA ALA A 246 -2.79 -14.30 -6.59
C ALA A 246 -4.09 -13.66 -7.09
N GLY A 247 -4.02 -13.03 -8.26
CA GLY A 247 -5.17 -12.48 -8.98
C GLY A 247 -5.04 -12.70 -10.48
N ASN A 248 -6.17 -12.80 -11.17
CA ASN A 248 -6.21 -13.13 -12.60
C ASN A 248 -7.04 -12.16 -13.45
N ALA A 249 -7.33 -10.99 -12.90
CA ALA A 249 -8.01 -9.90 -13.57
C ALA A 249 -7.55 -8.57 -12.96
N LEU A 250 -7.76 -7.48 -13.68
CA LEU A 250 -7.64 -6.12 -13.13
C LEU A 250 -8.99 -5.64 -12.57
N PRO A 251 -9.00 -4.78 -11.53
CA PRO A 251 -10.24 -4.23 -11.02
C PRO A 251 -10.88 -3.31 -12.06
N LYS A 252 -12.20 -3.42 -12.25
CA LYS A 252 -12.96 -2.62 -13.22
C LYS A 252 -13.50 -1.35 -12.56
N PHE A 253 -12.60 -0.47 -12.13
CA PHE A 253 -12.97 0.82 -11.56
C PHE A 253 -13.68 1.71 -12.60
N PHE A 254 -14.63 2.53 -12.13
CA PHE A 254 -15.04 3.69 -12.94
C PHE A 254 -13.87 4.67 -13.02
N ASN A 255 -13.75 5.43 -14.11
CA ASN A 255 -12.75 6.49 -14.19
C ASN A 255 -13.18 7.66 -13.27
N ILE A 256 -12.35 7.97 -12.27
CA ILE A 256 -12.65 9.01 -11.26
C ILE A 256 -12.73 10.40 -11.89
N ASN A 257 -11.89 10.67 -12.89
CA ASN A 257 -11.86 11.95 -13.60
C ASN A 257 -13.13 12.16 -14.40
N GLU A 258 -13.58 11.13 -15.12
CA GLU A 258 -14.82 11.18 -15.90
C GLU A 258 -16.05 11.29 -14.99
N LYS A 259 -16.11 10.48 -13.92
CA LYS A 259 -17.25 10.47 -12.99
C LYS A 259 -17.47 11.82 -12.32
N TYR A 260 -16.39 12.49 -11.92
CA TYR A 260 -16.46 13.75 -11.18
C TYR A 260 -16.14 14.98 -12.03
N GLY A 261 -15.74 14.83 -13.29
CA GLY A 261 -15.41 15.96 -14.18
C GLY A 261 -14.23 16.78 -13.66
N VAL A 262 -13.15 16.12 -13.25
CA VAL A 262 -11.94 16.71 -12.64
C VAL A 262 -10.68 16.02 -13.17
N LYS A 263 -9.51 16.61 -12.92
CA LYS A 263 -8.20 15.99 -13.19
C LYS A 263 -7.48 15.65 -11.87
N PHE A 264 -7.34 14.35 -11.60
CA PHE A 264 -6.55 13.84 -10.47
C PHE A 264 -5.10 13.57 -10.86
N ALA A 265 -4.18 14.05 -10.02
CA ALA A 265 -2.81 13.56 -9.91
C ALA A 265 -2.64 12.66 -8.67
N CYS A 266 -1.71 11.71 -8.73
CA CYS A 266 -1.35 10.83 -7.62
C CYS A 266 0.14 10.92 -7.31
N LEU A 267 0.46 11.18 -6.04
CA LEU A 267 1.81 11.17 -5.47
C LEU A 267 1.88 10.05 -4.43
N ALA A 268 2.25 8.84 -4.87
CA ALA A 268 2.34 7.67 -4.01
C ALA A 268 3.63 6.88 -4.29
N ASP A 269 4.23 6.32 -3.24
CA ASP A 269 5.54 5.67 -3.32
C ASP A 269 5.45 4.22 -3.80
N MET A 270 4.56 3.42 -3.20
CA MET A 270 4.60 1.99 -3.44
C MET A 270 3.81 1.59 -4.70
N PRO A 271 4.21 0.48 -5.35
CA PRO A 271 3.52 -0.02 -6.53
C PRO A 271 2.02 -0.20 -6.31
N VAL A 272 1.57 -0.72 -5.17
CA VAL A 272 0.15 -1.04 -4.98
C VAL A 272 -0.75 0.19 -5.03
N GLU A 273 -0.42 1.27 -4.32
CA GLU A 273 -1.20 2.50 -4.31
C GLU A 273 -1.10 3.21 -5.67
N ARG A 274 0.08 3.19 -6.31
CA ARG A 274 0.26 3.69 -7.69
C ARG A 274 -0.61 2.92 -8.68
N GLY A 275 -0.68 1.59 -8.54
CA GLY A 275 -1.50 0.71 -9.37
C GLY A 275 -2.98 1.06 -9.26
N ILE A 276 -3.49 1.16 -8.02
CA ILE A 276 -4.88 1.54 -7.75
C ILE A 276 -5.19 2.92 -8.34
N ALA A 277 -4.34 3.92 -8.10
CA ALA A 277 -4.54 5.27 -8.61
C ALA A 277 -4.59 5.33 -10.14
N ARG A 278 -3.67 4.64 -10.83
CA ARG A 278 -3.67 4.56 -12.30
C ARG A 278 -4.91 3.84 -12.83
N LEU A 279 -5.35 2.75 -12.18
CA LEU A 279 -6.56 2.03 -12.56
C LEU A 279 -7.83 2.87 -12.32
N ALA A 280 -7.83 3.74 -11.31
CA ALA A 280 -8.89 4.72 -11.06
C ALA A 280 -8.90 5.87 -12.08
N GLY A 281 -7.88 5.96 -12.95
CA GLY A 281 -7.73 6.98 -13.99
C GLY A 281 -6.84 8.16 -13.61
N MET A 282 -6.23 8.19 -12.42
CA MET A 282 -5.38 9.29 -11.96
C MET A 282 -4.05 9.34 -12.73
N HIS A 283 -3.52 10.55 -12.92
CA HIS A 283 -2.19 10.75 -13.50
C HIS A 283 -1.10 10.51 -12.43
N PRO A 284 -0.23 9.49 -12.60
CA PRO A 284 0.81 9.23 -11.62
C PRO A 284 1.95 10.24 -11.78
N ILE A 285 2.36 10.86 -10.68
CA ILE A 285 3.54 11.72 -10.61
C ILE A 285 4.72 10.86 -10.18
N GLU A 286 5.81 10.92 -10.94
CA GLU A 286 7.00 10.16 -10.64
C GLU A 286 7.72 10.76 -9.43
N LEU A 287 7.92 9.92 -8.41
CA LEU A 287 8.74 10.22 -7.24
C LEU A 287 9.93 9.27 -7.23
N PRO A 288 11.10 9.71 -6.72
CA PRO A 288 12.18 8.79 -6.40
C PRO A 288 11.68 7.67 -5.45
N PRO A 289 12.29 6.47 -5.51
CA PRO A 289 12.02 5.44 -4.51
C PRO A 289 12.26 5.96 -3.09
N PRO A 290 11.54 5.48 -2.06
CA PRO A 290 11.76 5.87 -0.67
C PRO A 290 13.24 5.79 -0.30
N SER A 291 13.79 6.91 0.17
CA SER A 291 15.23 7.04 0.42
C SER A 291 15.66 6.43 1.76
N GLY A 292 14.69 6.17 2.65
CA GLY A 292 14.94 5.86 4.06
C GLY A 292 15.05 7.12 4.92
N ASP A 293 15.09 8.31 4.31
CA ASP A 293 15.01 9.60 4.97
C ASP A 293 13.63 10.24 4.71
N LEU A 294 12.74 10.12 5.70
CA LEU A 294 11.38 10.66 5.60
C LEU A 294 11.35 12.18 5.43
N VAL A 295 12.35 12.91 5.95
CA VAL A 295 12.42 14.38 5.78
C VAL A 295 12.64 14.70 4.31
N HIS A 296 13.65 14.08 3.70
CA HIS A 296 13.94 14.24 2.27
C HIS A 296 12.73 13.87 1.40
N ASP A 297 12.11 12.72 1.66
CA ASP A 297 10.96 12.23 0.90
C ASP A 297 9.75 13.17 1.04
N CYS A 298 9.52 13.77 2.22
CA CYS A 298 8.46 14.78 2.43
C CYS A 298 8.73 16.06 1.62
N LEU A 299 9.96 16.55 1.61
CA LEU A 299 10.34 17.77 0.91
C LEU A 299 10.21 17.63 -0.61
N ILE A 300 10.70 16.51 -1.18
CA ILE A 300 10.54 16.22 -2.61
C ILE A 300 9.05 16.14 -2.97
N ARG A 301 8.24 15.47 -2.17
CA ARG A 301 6.81 15.34 -2.46
C ARG A 301 6.08 16.67 -2.39
N ALA A 302 6.43 17.53 -1.43
CA ALA A 302 5.91 18.88 -1.32
C ALA A 302 6.31 19.74 -2.53
N GLU A 303 7.58 19.69 -2.94
CA GLU A 303 8.07 20.39 -4.14
C GLU A 303 7.31 19.92 -5.39
N ARG A 304 7.24 18.61 -5.61
CA ARG A 304 6.52 18.04 -6.77
C ARG A 304 5.05 18.37 -6.78
N LEU A 305 4.37 18.40 -5.63
CA LEU A 305 2.98 18.84 -5.54
C LEU A 305 2.83 20.28 -6.02
N LEU A 306 3.69 21.18 -5.53
CA LEU A 306 3.64 22.61 -5.85
C LEU A 306 3.92 22.87 -7.32
N ASP A 307 4.86 22.13 -7.93
CA ASP A 307 5.21 22.24 -9.36
C ASP A 307 4.02 21.98 -10.29
N ILE A 308 3.10 21.08 -9.90
CA ILE A 308 1.98 20.64 -10.73
C ILE A 308 0.63 21.22 -10.29
N LEU A 309 0.62 22.15 -9.32
CA LEU A 309 -0.63 22.63 -8.72
C LEU A 309 -1.59 23.18 -9.77
N ASP A 310 -1.09 23.85 -10.81
CA ASP A 310 -1.91 24.47 -11.85
C ASP A 310 -2.40 23.50 -12.94
N ASP A 311 -1.80 22.31 -13.06
CA ASP A 311 -2.10 21.34 -14.10
C ASP A 311 -3.30 20.42 -13.75
N PHE A 312 -3.62 20.30 -12.46
CA PHE A 312 -4.62 19.40 -11.93
C PHE A 312 -5.60 20.08 -10.96
N ASP A 313 -6.74 19.43 -10.75
CA ASP A 313 -7.78 19.90 -9.82
C ASP A 313 -7.68 19.20 -8.47
N CYS A 314 -7.24 17.94 -8.47
CA CYS A 314 -7.22 17.09 -7.29
C CYS A 314 -5.89 16.34 -7.17
N PHE A 315 -5.37 16.22 -5.96
CA PHE A 315 -4.08 15.61 -5.66
C PHE A 315 -4.27 14.55 -4.58
N TYR A 316 -4.15 13.28 -4.96
CA TYR A 316 -4.11 12.16 -4.01
C TYR A 316 -2.66 11.92 -3.59
N ILE A 317 -2.39 11.97 -2.29
CA ILE A 317 -1.04 11.96 -1.75
C ILE A 317 -0.98 10.91 -0.66
N HIS A 318 -0.17 9.87 -0.86
CA HIS A 318 -0.01 8.79 0.10
C HIS A 318 1.39 8.84 0.69
N ILE A 319 1.49 9.08 2.00
CA ILE A 319 2.74 9.25 2.72
C ILE A 319 2.94 8.06 3.65
N LYS A 320 4.02 7.31 3.43
CA LYS A 320 4.49 6.26 4.35
C LYS A 320 5.20 6.86 5.56
N GLY A 321 5.34 6.09 6.64
CA GLY A 321 6.17 6.47 7.78
C GLY A 321 5.67 5.92 9.11
N PRO A 322 4.44 6.25 9.55
CA PRO A 322 3.92 5.83 10.85
C PRO A 322 3.54 4.34 10.96
N ASP A 323 3.20 3.69 9.84
CA ASP A 323 2.78 2.29 9.81
C ASP A 323 3.85 1.30 10.32
N GLU A 324 5.10 1.40 9.83
CA GLU A 324 6.18 0.48 10.20
C GLU A 324 6.50 0.53 11.72
N PRO A 325 6.67 1.70 12.37
CA PRO A 325 6.75 1.80 13.83
C PRO A 325 5.51 1.26 14.56
N GLY A 326 4.32 1.39 13.97
CA GLY A 326 3.08 0.78 14.47
C GLY A 326 3.22 -0.74 14.60
N HIS A 327 3.66 -1.39 13.52
CA HIS A 327 3.94 -2.83 13.50
C HIS A 327 5.06 -3.26 14.47
N ASP A 328 6.07 -2.41 14.69
CA ASP A 328 7.15 -2.71 15.62
C ASP A 328 6.76 -2.43 17.10
N GLY A 329 5.64 -1.73 17.33
CA GLY A 329 5.19 -1.24 18.63
C GLY A 329 6.00 -0.06 19.16
N ASN A 330 6.72 0.64 18.30
CA ASN A 330 7.56 1.76 18.65
C ASN A 330 6.77 3.08 18.54
N PHE A 331 5.99 3.38 19.59
CA PHE A 331 5.11 4.54 19.63
C PHE A 331 5.85 5.88 19.62
N MET A 332 7.06 5.95 20.17
CA MET A 332 7.90 7.15 20.13
C MET A 332 8.31 7.47 18.70
N LEU A 333 8.80 6.45 17.97
CA LEU A 333 9.15 6.61 16.57
C LEU A 333 7.91 6.89 15.72
N LYS A 334 6.76 6.27 16.01
CA LYS A 334 5.50 6.59 15.31
C LYS A 334 5.14 8.06 15.45
N ALA A 335 5.16 8.59 16.67
CA ALA A 335 4.92 10.02 16.94
C ALA A 335 5.95 10.93 16.26
N GLU A 336 7.24 10.57 16.29
CA GLU A 336 8.31 11.29 15.59
C GLU A 336 8.05 11.36 14.08
N LYS A 337 7.68 10.25 13.43
CA LYS A 337 7.38 10.21 11.99
C LYS A 337 6.16 11.06 11.64
N ILE A 338 5.13 11.09 12.50
CA ILE A 338 3.96 11.98 12.34
C ILE A 338 4.40 13.46 12.42
N ALA A 339 5.23 13.82 13.41
CA ALA A 339 5.75 15.19 13.56
C ALA A 339 6.65 15.61 12.38
N ILE A 340 7.44 14.68 11.82
CA ILE A 340 8.24 14.94 10.61
C ILE A 340 7.34 15.28 9.42
N ILE A 341 6.25 14.54 9.20
CA ILE A 341 5.30 14.81 8.11
C ILE A 341 4.63 16.18 8.32
N ASP A 342 4.17 16.50 9.53
CA ASP A 342 3.61 17.81 9.85
C ASP A 342 4.58 18.94 9.53
N LYS A 343 5.81 18.83 10.03
CA LYS A 343 6.83 19.86 9.89
C LYS A 343 7.31 20.03 8.45
N HIS A 344 7.57 18.94 7.73
CA HIS A 344 8.28 18.99 6.46
C HIS A 344 7.37 18.92 5.24
N PHE A 345 6.28 18.14 5.29
CA PHE A 345 5.31 18.12 4.20
C PHE A 345 4.34 19.30 4.33
N PHE A 346 3.53 19.34 5.40
CA PHE A 346 2.55 20.42 5.60
C PHE A 346 3.22 21.78 5.79
N GLY A 347 4.32 21.85 6.54
CA GLY A 347 5.09 23.08 6.72
C GLY A 347 5.68 23.64 5.41
N SER A 348 5.87 22.82 4.39
CA SER A 348 6.34 23.27 3.07
C SER A 348 5.21 23.74 2.16
N ILE A 349 4.04 23.09 2.21
CA ILE A 349 2.93 23.39 1.29
C ILE A 349 2.05 24.54 1.80
N LEU A 350 1.73 24.57 3.10
CA LEU A 350 0.75 25.53 3.65
C LEU A 350 1.12 27.00 3.43
N PRO A 351 2.39 27.43 3.54
CA PRO A 351 2.76 28.83 3.27
C PRO A 351 2.64 29.23 1.80
N LYS A 352 2.51 28.26 0.88
CA LYS A 352 2.59 28.46 -0.58
C LYS A 352 1.25 28.24 -1.29
N ILE A 353 0.20 27.87 -0.57
CA ILE A 353 -1.14 27.65 -1.13
C ILE A 353 -2.16 28.61 -0.51
N ASN A 354 -3.15 29.00 -1.31
CA ASN A 354 -4.27 29.79 -0.84
C ASN A 354 -5.39 28.85 -0.34
N LEU A 355 -5.58 28.81 0.98
CA LEU A 355 -6.63 27.97 1.60
C LEU A 355 -8.06 28.44 1.27
N ASN A 356 -8.26 29.64 0.71
CA ASN A 356 -9.59 30.03 0.23
C ASN A 356 -9.92 29.38 -1.12
N GLU A 357 -8.91 28.91 -1.85
CA GLU A 357 -9.02 28.29 -3.18
C GLU A 357 -8.71 26.78 -3.16
N THR A 358 -8.32 26.26 -1.98
CA THR A 358 -7.87 24.87 -1.79
C THR A 358 -8.56 24.25 -0.59
N VAL A 359 -9.11 23.05 -0.79
CA VAL A 359 -9.56 22.15 0.27
C VAL A 359 -8.48 21.13 0.54
N ILE A 360 -8.15 20.92 1.81
CA ILE A 360 -7.22 19.90 2.28
C ILE A 360 -8.00 18.85 3.07
N CYS A 361 -7.84 17.59 2.69
CA CYS A 361 -8.30 16.44 3.46
C CYS A 361 -7.09 15.71 4.02
N VAL A 362 -7.08 15.42 5.32
CA VAL A 362 -6.03 14.62 5.98
C VAL A 362 -6.69 13.44 6.69
N THR A 363 -6.21 12.23 6.43
CA THR A 363 -6.68 11.00 7.07
C THR A 363 -5.63 9.89 6.98
N ALA A 364 -6.01 8.66 7.31
CA ALA A 364 -5.23 7.45 7.08
C ALA A 364 -6.03 6.43 6.26
N ASP A 365 -5.35 5.45 5.69
CA ASP A 365 -5.96 4.30 5.04
C ASP A 365 -6.39 3.24 6.08
N HIS A 366 -5.63 3.09 7.17
CA HIS A 366 -5.99 2.23 8.29
C HIS A 366 -5.33 2.70 9.60
N SER A 367 -5.75 2.07 10.70
CA SER A 367 -5.11 2.20 12.00
C SER A 367 -4.12 1.05 12.19
N THR A 368 -2.89 1.36 12.62
CA THR A 368 -1.89 0.35 13.00
C THR A 368 -1.48 0.57 14.45
N PRO A 369 -2.31 0.17 15.45
CA PRO A 369 -2.02 0.49 16.84
C PRO A 369 -0.73 -0.16 17.33
N CYS A 370 0.16 0.61 17.95
CA CYS A 370 1.43 0.11 18.46
C CYS A 370 1.26 -1.05 19.46
N LYS A 371 0.19 -1.02 20.25
CA LYS A 371 -0.14 -2.09 21.21
C LYS A 371 -0.48 -3.41 20.51
N LEU A 372 -1.10 -3.36 19.33
CA LEU A 372 -1.56 -4.52 18.58
C LEU A 372 -0.52 -5.01 17.57
N LYS A 373 0.42 -4.16 17.14
CA LYS A 373 1.47 -4.48 16.16
C LYS A 373 0.93 -5.00 14.83
N ALA A 374 -0.32 -4.66 14.53
CA ALA A 374 -1.07 -5.09 13.37
C ALA A 374 -2.09 -4.00 13.03
N HIS A 375 -2.60 -4.05 11.80
CA HIS A 375 -3.74 -3.22 11.44
C HIS A 375 -4.94 -3.59 12.32
N SER A 376 -5.75 -2.62 12.71
CA SER A 376 -6.97 -2.83 13.49
C SER A 376 -8.22 -2.34 12.75
N ASP A 377 -9.39 -2.65 13.30
CA ASP A 377 -10.67 -2.14 12.83
C ASP A 377 -11.03 -0.78 13.44
N ASP A 378 -10.11 -0.14 14.16
CA ASP A 378 -10.31 1.18 14.74
C ASP A 378 -10.48 2.24 13.65
N PRO A 379 -11.47 3.15 13.78
CA PRO A 379 -11.68 4.18 12.78
C PRO A 379 -10.54 5.19 12.79
N VAL A 380 -10.19 5.69 11.61
CA VAL A 380 -9.10 6.65 11.43
C VAL A 380 -9.59 8.09 11.63
N PRO A 381 -8.73 9.01 12.10
CA PRO A 381 -9.07 10.43 12.18
C PRO A 381 -9.20 11.04 10.78
N LEU A 382 -10.16 11.95 10.62
CA LEU A 382 -10.47 12.63 9.37
C LEU A 382 -10.58 14.13 9.63
N LEU A 383 -9.89 14.91 8.80
CA LEU A 383 -9.87 16.36 8.82
C LEU A 383 -10.14 16.88 7.41
N VAL A 384 -11.07 17.82 7.26
CA VAL A 384 -11.32 18.55 6.00
C VAL A 384 -11.33 20.06 6.28
N SER A 385 -10.45 20.81 5.63
CA SER A 385 -10.22 22.24 5.90
C SER A 385 -10.01 23.04 4.61
N GLY A 386 -10.20 24.36 4.67
CA GLY A 386 -10.07 25.26 3.50
C GLY A 386 -11.38 25.54 2.77
N GLY A 387 -11.31 26.26 1.66
CA GLY A 387 -12.48 26.81 0.96
C GLY A 387 -13.35 27.68 1.86
N LYS A 388 -14.67 27.50 1.77
CA LYS A 388 -15.66 28.13 2.65
C LYS A 388 -16.13 27.21 3.79
N ILE A 389 -15.32 26.22 4.17
CA ILE A 389 -15.67 25.30 5.26
C ILE A 389 -15.72 26.08 6.58
N GLU A 390 -16.85 25.97 7.28
CA GLU A 390 -16.99 26.49 8.64
C GLU A 390 -16.36 25.54 9.65
N SER A 391 -15.54 26.10 10.54
CA SER A 391 -14.79 25.35 11.55
C SER A 391 -15.71 24.77 12.63
N ASP A 392 -15.35 23.57 13.12
CA ASP A 392 -15.96 22.97 14.31
C ASP A 392 -15.53 23.66 15.63
N GLY A 393 -14.58 24.60 15.58
CA GLY A 393 -13.97 25.23 16.76
C GLY A 393 -13.01 24.32 17.54
N ILE A 394 -12.62 23.17 16.94
CA ILE A 394 -11.72 22.18 17.53
C ILE A 394 -10.29 22.45 17.04
N ASN A 395 -9.38 22.74 17.96
CA ASN A 395 -8.03 23.22 17.62
C ASN A 395 -6.93 22.16 17.61
N LYS A 396 -7.31 20.87 17.66
CA LYS A 396 -6.38 19.74 17.75
C LYS A 396 -6.81 18.61 16.82
N PHE A 397 -5.87 18.07 16.06
CA PHE A 397 -6.11 16.91 15.20
C PHE A 397 -5.71 15.61 15.89
N SER A 398 -6.70 14.87 16.39
CA SER A 398 -6.48 13.55 16.98
C SER A 398 -7.71 12.66 16.92
N GLU A 399 -7.57 11.36 17.17
CA GLU A 399 -8.68 10.41 17.27
C GLU A 399 -9.74 10.85 18.29
N LYS A 400 -9.30 11.36 19.45
CA LYS A 400 -10.19 11.84 20.52
C LYS A 400 -10.98 13.07 20.13
N GLU A 401 -10.32 14.05 19.51
CA GLU A 401 -10.95 15.30 19.10
C GLU A 401 -11.81 15.13 17.85
N CYS A 402 -11.38 14.28 16.92
CA CYS A 402 -12.14 13.88 15.74
C CYS A 402 -13.50 13.27 16.07
N ARG A 403 -13.62 12.54 17.18
CA ARG A 403 -14.90 12.00 17.65
C ARG A 403 -15.97 13.07 17.92
N LYS A 404 -15.56 14.32 18.17
CA LYS A 404 -16.45 15.45 18.48
C LYS A 404 -16.82 16.29 17.24
N GLY A 405 -16.15 16.05 16.11
CA GLY A 405 -16.30 16.88 14.91
C GLY A 405 -17.60 16.64 14.15
N SER A 406 -18.01 17.64 13.35
CA SER A 406 -19.31 17.65 12.68
C SER A 406 -19.40 16.77 11.43
N LEU A 407 -18.27 16.22 10.95
CA LEU A 407 -18.32 15.16 9.93
C LEU A 407 -18.86 13.85 10.52
N GLY A 408 -18.87 13.72 11.85
CA GLY A 408 -19.35 12.54 12.55
C GLY A 408 -18.46 11.33 12.31
N ILE A 409 -19.07 10.14 12.26
CA ILE A 409 -18.39 8.89 11.98
C ILE A 409 -18.85 8.39 10.61
N LEU A 410 -17.95 8.40 9.63
CA LEU A 410 -18.20 7.75 8.35
C LEU A 410 -18.09 6.24 8.52
N GLU A 411 -19.19 5.52 8.33
CA GLU A 411 -19.25 4.07 8.52
C GLU A 411 -18.47 3.28 7.45
N LYS A 412 -18.13 3.91 6.32
CA LYS A 412 -17.33 3.34 5.22
C LYS A 412 -16.50 4.41 4.52
N GLY A 413 -15.29 4.05 4.09
CA GLY A 413 -14.40 4.93 3.34
C GLY A 413 -14.97 5.39 2.00
N THR A 414 -15.84 4.58 1.38
CA THR A 414 -16.52 4.93 0.12
C THR A 414 -17.40 6.18 0.20
N ALA A 415 -17.77 6.61 1.41
CA ALA A 415 -18.52 7.84 1.64
C ALA A 415 -17.65 9.11 1.52
N LEU A 416 -16.32 9.01 1.70
CA LEU A 416 -15.42 10.17 1.75
C LEU A 416 -15.33 10.89 0.39
N MET A 417 -15.05 10.17 -0.70
CA MET A 417 -14.85 10.79 -2.00
C MET A 417 -16.07 11.60 -2.48
N PRO A 418 -17.33 11.13 -2.39
CA PRO A 418 -18.51 11.95 -2.65
C PRO A 418 -18.57 13.24 -1.82
N ILE A 419 -18.22 13.18 -0.53
CA ILE A 419 -18.19 14.36 0.36
C ILE A 419 -17.14 15.36 -0.13
N LEU A 420 -15.91 14.91 -0.42
CA LEU A 420 -14.83 15.78 -0.91
C LEU A 420 -15.20 16.45 -2.25
N MET A 421 -15.76 15.67 -3.18
CA MET A 421 -16.18 16.17 -4.50
C MET A 421 -17.32 17.18 -4.40
N LYS A 422 -18.26 16.97 -3.47
CA LYS A 422 -19.32 17.94 -3.16
C LYS A 422 -18.72 19.23 -2.61
N THR A 423 -17.82 19.11 -1.62
CA THR A 423 -17.17 20.24 -0.95
C THR A 423 -16.46 21.16 -1.94
N ILE A 424 -15.64 20.64 -2.87
CA ILE A 424 -14.89 21.48 -3.83
C ILE A 424 -15.73 22.09 -4.96
N LYS A 425 -16.97 21.63 -5.15
CA LYS A 425 -17.90 22.11 -6.18
C LYS A 425 -18.95 23.09 -5.66
N GLU A 426 -19.41 22.90 -4.44
CA GLU A 426 -20.51 23.68 -3.84
C GLU A 426 -20.05 24.86 -2.97
N THR A 427 -18.75 24.99 -2.72
CA THR A 427 -18.15 26.19 -2.13
C THR A 427 -17.71 27.16 -3.22
#